data_AF-A0A947BSN5-F1
#
_entry.id   AF-A0A947BSN5-F1
#
_cell.length_a   1.000
_cell.length_b   1.000
_cell.length_c   1.000
_cell.angle_alpha   90.00
_cell.angle_beta   90.00
_cell.angle_gamma   90.00
#
_symmetry.space_group_name_H-M   'P 1'
#
loop_
_entity.id
_entity.type
_entity.pdbx_description
1 polymer ?
#
loop_
_entity_poly.entity_id
_entity_poly.type
_entity_poly.pdbx_seq_one_letter_code
_entity_poly.pdbx_strand_id
1 'polypeptide(L)'
;MPGCLSLILFAEIGVAANAPVQQAKLELASTTLQTVTAPRWSALDRKNLKLKSAAVLVLDQNGEEVYSRHEREPRPIASITKLMTAMVILDSDLDLQEKITITRDDRDLIKLTGSRLKYGATLTRKQLLQLALMASENRAANALARTWPQGKSAFVAVMNKKANELGMQASHFSDPAG
;
A
#
# COMPACT_ATOMS: atom_id res chain seq x y z
N MET A 1 -49.83 95.81 -2.07
CA MET A 1 -49.82 96.37 -3.44
C MET A 1 -49.32 95.28 -4.38
N PRO A 2 -50.04 94.99 -5.47
CA PRO A 2 -50.02 93.72 -6.18
C PRO A 2 -49.08 93.73 -7.40
N GLY A 3 -48.79 92.53 -7.93
CA GLY A 3 -48.24 92.34 -9.28
C GLY A 3 -46.88 91.67 -9.24
N CYS A 4 -46.58 90.62 -10.00
CA CYS A 4 -47.28 90.10 -11.16
C CYS A 4 -46.88 88.63 -11.36
N LEU A 5 -47.87 87.82 -11.74
CA LEU A 5 -47.69 86.51 -12.34
C LEU A 5 -46.72 86.56 -13.53
N SER A 6 -45.93 85.52 -13.73
CA SER A 6 -46.05 84.77 -14.99
C SER A 6 -45.52 83.35 -14.86
N LEU A 7 -46.40 82.45 -15.28
CA LEU A 7 -46.30 81.00 -15.31
C LEU A 7 -45.77 80.60 -16.68
N ILE A 8 -44.66 79.85 -16.78
CA ILE A 8 -44.38 79.00 -17.94
C ILE A 8 -43.91 77.63 -17.43
N LEU A 9 -44.33 76.62 -18.18
CA LEU A 9 -44.79 75.32 -17.76
C LEU A 9 -44.00 74.24 -18.51
N PHE A 10 -43.53 73.22 -17.78
CA PHE A 10 -43.07 71.87 -18.19
C PHE A 10 -41.92 71.79 -19.22
N ALA A 11 -41.06 70.77 -19.24
CA ALA A 11 -41.22 69.39 -18.78
C ALA A 11 -39.89 68.81 -18.29
N GLU A 12 -39.98 67.93 -17.30
CA GLU A 12 -38.88 67.06 -16.88
C GLU A 12 -38.58 65.98 -17.93
N ILE A 13 -37.29 65.71 -18.14
CA ILE A 13 -36.80 64.34 -18.29
C ILE A 13 -35.56 64.25 -17.40
N GLY A 14 -35.72 63.60 -16.24
CA GLY A 14 -34.67 63.41 -15.26
C GLY A 14 -33.56 62.49 -15.78
N VAL A 15 -32.32 62.94 -15.64
CA VAL A 15 -31.13 62.08 -15.58
C VAL A 15 -30.60 62.18 -14.15
N ALA A 16 -30.59 61.03 -13.48
CA ALA A 16 -30.38 60.89 -12.05
C ALA A 16 -29.01 61.43 -11.58
N ALA A 17 -29.06 62.18 -10.49
CA ALA A 17 -27.92 62.79 -9.81
C ALA A 17 -27.20 61.81 -8.86
N ASN A 18 -25.90 62.10 -8.71
CA ASN A 18 -24.88 61.48 -7.84
C ASN A 18 -25.34 61.02 -6.45
N ALA A 19 -24.85 59.82 -6.07
CA ALA A 19 -24.80 59.31 -4.69
C ALA A 19 -23.32 59.23 -4.23
N PRO A 20 -23.05 59.27 -2.90
CA PRO A 20 -21.77 59.68 -2.33
C PRO A 20 -20.70 58.56 -2.36
N VAL A 21 -19.43 58.99 -2.38
CA VAL A 21 -18.25 58.13 -2.32
C VAL A 21 -18.20 57.42 -0.94
N GLN A 22 -18.59 56.15 -0.92
CA GLN A 22 -18.38 55.25 0.21
C GLN A 22 -16.91 54.78 0.19
N GLN A 23 -16.15 55.07 1.25
CA GLN A 23 -14.82 54.51 1.44
C GLN A 23 -14.92 52.98 1.59
N ALA A 24 -14.50 52.25 0.55
CA ALA A 24 -14.40 50.81 0.60
C ALA A 24 -13.20 50.42 1.48
N LYS A 25 -13.49 49.86 2.65
CA LYS A 25 -12.52 49.17 3.50
C LYS A 25 -12.05 47.92 2.73
N LEU A 26 -10.80 47.94 2.25
CA LEU A 26 -10.19 46.81 1.59
C LEU A 26 -9.95 45.70 2.64
N GLU A 27 -10.90 44.78 2.80
CA GLU A 27 -10.60 43.53 3.49
C GLU A 27 -9.72 42.69 2.57
N LEU A 28 -8.42 42.67 2.87
CA LEU A 28 -7.46 41.73 2.29
C LEU A 28 -7.91 40.32 2.65
N ALA A 29 -8.73 39.71 1.79
CA ALA A 29 -8.96 38.29 1.79
C ALA A 29 -7.59 37.62 1.73
N SER A 30 -7.18 37.04 2.85
CA SER A 30 -5.95 36.26 2.95
C SER A 30 -6.19 34.97 2.17
N THR A 31 -6.05 35.02 0.86
CA THR A 31 -6.02 33.83 0.02
C THR A 31 -4.74 33.09 0.36
N THR A 32 -4.85 32.13 1.27
CA THR A 32 -3.80 31.14 1.51
C THR A 32 -3.53 30.45 0.18
N LEU A 33 -2.45 30.83 -0.50
CA LEU A 33 -1.94 30.11 -1.65
C LEU A 33 -1.51 28.74 -1.14
N GLN A 34 -2.39 27.74 -1.25
CA GLN A 34 -2.00 26.35 -1.14
C GLN A 34 -1.10 26.05 -2.34
N THR A 35 0.20 26.12 -2.12
CA THR A 35 1.19 25.54 -3.05
C THR A 35 0.91 24.05 -3.11
N VAL A 36 0.13 23.62 -4.11
CA VAL A 36 0.04 22.22 -4.51
C VAL A 36 1.39 21.86 -5.11
N THR A 37 2.29 21.34 -4.27
CA THR A 37 3.57 20.80 -4.74
C THR A 37 3.25 19.65 -5.68
N ALA A 38 3.77 19.72 -6.91
CA ALA A 38 3.62 18.63 -7.87
C ALA A 38 4.14 17.32 -7.27
N PRO A 39 3.55 16.16 -7.61
CA PRO A 39 4.01 14.87 -7.11
C PRO A 39 5.51 14.69 -7.42
N ARG A 40 6.24 14.14 -6.45
CA ARG A 40 7.72 14.17 -6.41
C ARG A 40 8.33 13.55 -7.67
N TRP A 41 7.64 12.58 -8.24
CA TRP A 41 8.08 11.79 -9.38
C TRP A 41 7.39 12.18 -10.71
N SER A 42 6.82 13.38 -10.78
CA SER A 42 6.13 13.90 -11.98
C SER A 42 7.02 13.99 -13.23
N ALA A 43 8.33 14.13 -13.07
CA ALA A 43 9.30 14.20 -14.16
C ALA A 43 9.73 12.83 -14.72
N LEU A 44 9.25 11.71 -14.15
CA LEU A 44 9.61 10.38 -14.61
C LEU A 44 8.99 10.09 -15.99
N ASP A 45 9.83 9.76 -16.98
CA ASP A 45 9.35 9.34 -18.29
C ASP A 45 8.84 7.89 -18.26
N ARG A 46 7.56 7.76 -17.91
CA ARG A 46 6.86 6.48 -17.77
C ARG A 46 6.80 5.69 -19.09
N LYS A 47 6.84 6.36 -20.24
CA LYS A 47 6.70 5.72 -21.56
C LYS A 47 8.00 5.05 -22.02
N ASN A 48 9.15 5.57 -21.58
CA ASN A 48 10.45 5.04 -21.95
C ASN A 48 10.99 3.95 -21.00
N LEU A 49 10.23 3.55 -19.97
CA LEU A 49 10.57 2.44 -19.08
C LEU A 49 10.40 1.07 -19.77
N LYS A 50 11.50 0.47 -20.20
CA LYS A 50 11.54 -0.86 -20.86
C LYS A 50 11.48 -2.03 -19.87
N LEU A 51 10.43 -2.09 -19.05
CA LEU A 51 10.23 -3.17 -18.07
C LEU A 51 9.50 -4.37 -18.71
N LYS A 52 10.05 -5.57 -18.57
CA LYS A 52 9.45 -6.82 -19.10
C LYS A 52 8.42 -7.48 -18.17
N SER A 53 8.33 -7.03 -16.92
CA SER A 53 7.44 -7.62 -15.92
C SER A 53 5.96 -7.41 -16.28
N ALA A 54 5.10 -8.40 -16.01
CA ALA A 54 3.66 -8.26 -16.25
C ALA A 54 2.99 -7.26 -15.29
N ALA A 55 3.47 -7.21 -14.05
CA ALA A 55 3.07 -6.25 -13.02
C ALA A 55 4.30 -5.66 -12.30
N VAL A 56 4.22 -4.40 -11.88
CA VAL A 56 5.30 -3.65 -11.21
C VAL A 56 4.70 -2.64 -10.24
N LEU A 57 5.30 -2.52 -9.06
CA LEU A 57 5.11 -1.39 -8.16
C LEU A 57 6.49 -0.94 -7.66
N VAL A 58 6.76 0.36 -7.76
CA VAL A 58 7.96 1.00 -7.23
C VAL A 58 7.52 2.13 -6.31
N LEU A 59 7.92 2.03 -5.05
CA LEU A 59 7.67 3.02 -4.02
C LEU A 59 9.00 3.67 -3.63
N ASP A 60 8.96 4.92 -3.20
CA ASP A 60 10.11 5.56 -2.57
C ASP A 60 10.18 5.25 -1.07
N GLN A 61 11.20 5.78 -0.39
CA GLN A 61 11.41 5.56 1.04
C GLN A 61 10.30 6.11 1.95
N ASN A 62 9.47 7.02 1.44
CA ASN A 62 8.31 7.57 2.16
C ASN A 62 7.02 6.79 1.84
N GLY A 63 7.08 5.81 0.94
CA GLY A 63 5.93 5.08 0.44
C GLY A 63 5.17 5.79 -0.69
N GLU A 64 5.72 6.87 -1.27
CA GLU A 64 5.11 7.52 -2.43
C GLU A 64 5.31 6.66 -3.68
N GLU A 65 4.27 6.53 -4.50
CA GLU A 65 4.36 5.78 -5.75
C GLU A 65 5.25 6.50 -6.76
N VAL A 66 6.34 5.83 -7.15
CA VAL A 66 7.24 6.26 -8.23
C VAL A 66 6.68 5.79 -9.58
N TYR A 67 6.31 4.51 -9.65
CA TYR A 67 5.79 3.88 -10.86
C TYR A 67 4.96 2.63 -10.52
N SER A 68 3.87 2.43 -11.25
CA SER A 68 3.01 1.25 -11.14
C SER A 68 2.58 0.76 -12.54
N ARG A 69 2.34 -0.56 -12.64
CA ARG A 69 1.69 -1.21 -13.77
C ARG A 69 1.02 -2.49 -13.30
N HIS A 70 -0.30 -2.61 -13.45
CA HIS A 70 -1.07 -3.80 -13.09
C HIS A 70 -0.80 -4.30 -11.65
N GLU A 71 -0.51 -3.38 -10.73
CA GLU A 71 -0.05 -3.68 -9.37
C GLU A 71 -1.15 -4.31 -8.48
N ARG A 72 -2.42 -4.10 -8.84
CA ARG A 72 -3.59 -4.63 -8.12
C ARG A 72 -4.13 -5.93 -8.71
N GLU A 73 -3.57 -6.42 -9.82
CA GLU A 73 -4.05 -7.66 -10.43
C GLU A 73 -3.52 -8.89 -9.67
N PRO A 74 -4.40 -9.78 -9.16
CA PRO A 74 -3.96 -10.98 -8.47
C PRO A 74 -3.12 -11.89 -9.36
N ARG A 75 -1.94 -12.29 -8.88
CA ARG A 75 -0.98 -13.12 -9.61
C ARG A 75 -0.27 -14.09 -8.68
N PRO A 76 0.16 -15.28 -9.15
CA PRO A 76 1.02 -16.17 -8.38
C PRO A 76 2.35 -15.48 -8.05
N ILE A 77 2.70 -15.43 -6.76
CA ILE A 77 3.93 -14.78 -6.27
C ILE A 77 5.07 -15.77 -5.99
N ALA A 78 4.80 -17.07 -6.10
CA ALA A 78 5.74 -18.15 -5.82
C ALA A 78 6.45 -17.95 -4.46
N SER A 79 7.77 -18.10 -4.40
CA SER A 79 8.54 -18.05 -3.15
C SER A 79 8.47 -16.74 -2.37
N ILE A 80 7.96 -15.64 -2.93
CA ILE A 80 7.69 -14.41 -2.17
C ILE A 80 6.70 -14.69 -1.02
N THR A 81 5.84 -15.72 -1.16
CA THR A 81 4.99 -16.26 -0.08
C THR A 81 5.73 -16.48 1.24
N LYS A 82 7.02 -16.85 1.21
CA LYS A 82 7.81 -17.11 2.42
C LYS A 82 8.05 -15.86 3.28
N LEU A 83 7.88 -14.65 2.72
CA LEU A 83 7.88 -13.42 3.51
C LEU A 83 6.68 -13.39 4.46
N MET A 84 5.50 -13.85 4.03
CA MET A 84 4.34 -13.97 4.92
C MET A 84 4.58 -15.02 6.01
N THR A 85 5.14 -16.18 5.63
CA THR A 85 5.57 -17.21 6.60
C THR A 85 6.52 -16.63 7.64
N ALA A 86 7.48 -15.81 7.23
CA ALA A 86 8.41 -15.16 8.12
C ALA A 86 7.73 -14.17 9.06
N MET A 87 6.85 -13.30 8.54
CA MET A 87 6.10 -12.34 9.36
C MET A 87 5.27 -13.05 10.43
N VAL A 88 4.54 -14.11 10.07
CA VAL A 88 3.72 -14.89 11.03
C VAL A 88 4.58 -15.51 12.14
N ILE A 89 5.73 -16.09 11.80
CA ILE A 89 6.63 -16.69 12.80
C ILE A 89 7.27 -15.62 13.69
N LEU A 90 7.71 -14.49 13.13
CA LEU A 90 8.38 -13.43 13.88
C LEU A 90 7.42 -12.64 14.77
N ASP A 91 6.16 -12.49 14.36
CA ASP A 91 5.13 -11.83 15.16
C ASP A 91 4.50 -12.78 16.21
N SER A 92 4.99 -14.02 16.29
CA SER A 92 4.57 -14.99 17.29
C SER A 92 5.57 -15.06 18.44
N ASP A 93 5.11 -15.39 19.64
CA ASP A 93 5.95 -15.62 20.82
C ASP A 93 6.61 -17.01 20.84
N LEU A 94 6.75 -17.65 19.68
CA LEU A 94 7.35 -18.96 19.56
C LEU A 94 8.87 -18.90 19.75
N ASP A 95 9.43 -19.85 20.51
CA ASP A 95 10.86 -19.89 20.79
C ASP A 95 11.69 -20.09 19.51
N LEU A 96 12.47 -19.08 19.12
CA LEU A 96 13.33 -19.16 17.95
C LEU A 96 14.48 -20.17 18.09
N GLN A 97 14.80 -20.61 19.31
CA GLN A 97 15.80 -21.64 19.60
C GLN A 97 15.23 -23.06 19.63
N GLU A 98 13.91 -23.21 19.52
CA GLU A 98 13.27 -24.52 19.47
C GLU A 98 13.85 -25.34 18.31
N LYS A 99 14.27 -26.57 18.63
CA LYS A 99 14.82 -27.50 17.65
C LYS A 99 13.70 -28.19 16.89
N ILE A 100 13.69 -27.99 15.58
CA ILE A 100 12.73 -28.59 14.67
C ILE A 100 13.45 -29.61 13.80
N THR A 101 12.97 -30.85 13.83
CA THR A 101 13.44 -31.91 12.94
C THR A 101 12.65 -31.94 11.65
N ILE A 102 13.37 -32.04 10.55
CA ILE A 102 12.82 -32.15 9.20
C ILE A 102 12.30 -33.57 8.97
N THR A 103 11.03 -33.69 8.61
CA THR A 103 10.34 -34.96 8.36
C THR A 103 9.93 -35.09 6.89
N ARG A 104 9.41 -36.27 6.52
CA ARG A 104 8.89 -36.50 5.17
C ARG A 104 7.66 -35.66 4.85
N ASP A 105 6.94 -35.20 5.87
CA ASP A 105 5.74 -34.35 5.73
C ASP A 105 6.10 -32.93 5.26
N ASP A 106 7.37 -32.55 5.41
CA ASP A 106 7.88 -31.24 4.96
C ASP A 106 8.18 -31.21 3.45
N ARG A 107 8.03 -32.35 2.77
CA ARG A 107 8.25 -32.46 1.33
C ARG A 107 7.10 -31.80 0.58
N ASP A 108 7.46 -30.98 -0.41
CA ASP A 108 6.51 -30.56 -1.43
C ASP A 108 6.15 -31.74 -2.34
N LEU A 109 4.91 -32.20 -2.24
CA LEU A 109 4.36 -33.30 -3.04
C LEU A 109 3.64 -32.81 -4.31
N ILE A 110 3.41 -31.51 -4.45
CA ILE A 110 2.65 -30.93 -5.56
C ILE A 110 3.61 -30.53 -6.67
N LYS A 111 4.60 -29.67 -6.37
CA LYS A 111 5.56 -29.19 -7.37
C LYS A 111 6.83 -30.04 -7.41
N LEU A 112 6.97 -31.00 -6.49
CA LEU A 112 8.10 -31.92 -6.38
C LEU A 112 9.47 -31.22 -6.37
N THR A 113 9.54 -30.03 -5.79
CA THR A 113 10.78 -29.26 -5.73
C THR A 113 11.86 -30.00 -4.94
N GLY A 114 13.09 -30.03 -5.46
CA GLY A 114 14.24 -30.54 -4.74
C GLY A 114 14.55 -29.71 -3.49
N SER A 115 15.16 -30.34 -2.49
CA SER A 115 15.66 -29.65 -1.29
C SER A 115 17.01 -30.23 -0.90
N ARG A 116 17.93 -29.35 -0.50
CA ARG A 116 19.25 -29.75 0.02
C ARG A 116 19.19 -30.15 1.49
N LEU A 117 18.04 -29.92 2.15
CA LEU A 117 17.83 -30.19 3.55
C LEU A 117 17.42 -31.66 3.77
N LYS A 118 18.31 -32.48 4.32
CA LYS A 118 18.05 -33.92 4.52
C LYS A 118 16.96 -34.17 5.56
N TYR A 119 16.19 -35.24 5.38
CA TYR A 119 15.28 -35.73 6.43
C TYR A 119 16.09 -36.16 7.66
N GLY A 120 15.55 -35.90 8.85
CA GLY A 120 16.23 -36.11 10.13
C GLY A 120 17.19 -34.98 10.52
N ALA A 121 17.49 -34.03 9.63
CA ALA A 121 18.22 -32.83 10.02
C ALA A 121 17.42 -32.05 11.06
N THR A 122 18.09 -31.60 12.12
CA THR A 122 17.47 -30.84 13.20
C THR A 122 18.13 -29.48 13.30
N LEU A 123 17.35 -28.43 13.16
CA LEU A 123 17.82 -27.04 13.19
C LEU A 123 16.91 -26.21 14.11
N THR A 124 17.43 -25.10 14.61
CA THR A 124 16.61 -24.13 15.34
C THR A 124 15.57 -23.51 14.41
N ARG A 125 14.42 -23.09 14.97
CA ARG A 125 13.39 -22.32 14.25
C ARG A 125 13.99 -21.11 13.54
N LYS A 126 14.93 -20.40 14.18
CA LYS A 126 15.70 -19.30 13.57
C LYS A 126 16.46 -19.72 12.32
N GLN A 127 17.18 -20.84 12.37
CA GLN A 127 17.94 -21.35 11.22
C GLN A 127 17.00 -21.78 10.08
N LEU A 128 15.87 -22.39 10.39
CA LEU A 128 14.87 -22.73 9.38
C LEU A 128 14.29 -21.48 8.71
N LEU A 129 14.01 -20.43 9.48
CA LEU A 129 13.58 -19.15 8.95
C LEU A 129 14.63 -18.54 8.01
N GLN A 130 15.90 -18.55 8.42
CA GLN A 130 17.01 -18.10 7.58
C GLN A 130 17.12 -18.92 6.28
N LEU A 131 17.03 -20.24 6.35
CA LEU A 131 17.07 -21.10 5.16
C LEU A 131 15.88 -20.84 4.23
N ALA A 132 14.68 -20.67 4.78
CA ALA A 132 13.48 -20.34 4.03
C ALA A 132 13.63 -19.02 3.28
N LEU A 133 14.30 -18.01 3.85
CA LEU A 133 14.45 -16.69 3.24
C LEU A 133 15.68 -16.56 2.33
N MET A 134 16.85 -17.05 2.76
CA MET A 134 18.11 -16.88 2.03
C MET A 134 18.25 -17.83 0.84
N ALA A 135 17.86 -19.09 1.04
CA ALA A 135 17.95 -20.12 0.01
C ALA A 135 16.58 -20.42 -0.64
N SER A 136 15.53 -19.70 -0.23
CA SER A 136 14.15 -19.98 -0.64
C SER A 136 13.74 -21.45 -0.37
N GLU A 137 14.24 -22.07 0.71
CA GLU A 137 14.04 -23.49 0.98
C GLU A 137 12.58 -23.83 1.35
N ASN A 138 11.88 -24.54 0.47
CA ASN A 138 10.49 -24.96 0.66
C ASN A 138 10.31 -25.90 1.86
N ARG A 139 11.27 -26.81 2.09
CA ARG A 139 11.18 -27.78 3.19
C ARG A 139 11.26 -27.10 4.55
N ALA A 140 12.10 -26.07 4.67
CA ALA A 140 12.19 -25.27 5.88
C ALA A 140 10.87 -24.51 6.16
N ALA A 141 10.28 -23.88 5.13
CA ALA A 141 8.99 -23.20 5.27
C ALA A 141 7.85 -24.16 5.67
N ASN A 142 7.81 -25.37 5.10
CA ASN A 142 6.83 -26.38 5.48
C ASN A 142 7.03 -26.90 6.90
N ALA A 143 8.28 -27.09 7.34
CA ALA A 143 8.58 -27.50 8.71
C ALA A 143 8.15 -26.44 9.74
N LEU A 144 8.38 -25.15 9.44
CA LEU A 144 7.89 -24.04 10.27
C LEU A 144 6.36 -24.08 10.41
N ALA A 145 5.64 -24.25 9.30
CA ALA A 145 4.19 -24.33 9.33
C ALA A 145 3.66 -25.59 10.01
N ARG A 146 4.30 -26.75 9.81
CA ARG A 146 3.90 -28.02 10.44
C ARG A 146 4.04 -27.97 11.96
N THR A 147 5.09 -27.32 12.45
CA THR A 147 5.37 -27.18 13.89
C THR A 147 4.68 -25.99 14.55
N TRP A 148 3.87 -25.24 13.80
CA TRP A 148 2.98 -24.25 14.37
C TRP A 148 1.99 -24.91 15.36
N PRO A 149 1.65 -24.26 16.49
CA PRO A 149 0.59 -24.76 17.37
C PRO A 149 -0.70 -25.00 16.57
N GLN A 150 -1.33 -26.16 16.73
CA GLN A 150 -2.51 -26.59 15.94
C GLN A 150 -2.22 -26.95 14.47
N GLY A 151 -0.94 -26.96 14.06
CA GLY A 151 -0.46 -27.51 12.80
C GLY A 151 -0.59 -26.59 11.58
N LYS A 152 -0.27 -27.15 10.41
CA LYS A 152 -0.12 -26.40 9.14
C LYS A 152 -1.40 -25.69 8.70
N SER A 153 -2.58 -26.30 8.90
CA SER A 153 -3.85 -25.67 8.50
C SER A 153 -4.12 -24.39 9.32
N ALA A 154 -3.87 -24.43 10.63
CA ALA A 154 -3.96 -23.26 11.49
C ALA A 154 -2.92 -22.19 11.09
N PHE A 155 -1.69 -22.60 10.74
CA PHE A 155 -0.68 -21.67 10.24
C PHE A 155 -1.16 -20.89 9.01
N VAL A 156 -1.73 -21.58 8.01
CA VAL A 156 -2.26 -20.93 6.80
C VAL A 156 -3.44 -20.00 7.12
N ALA A 157 -4.29 -20.35 8.09
CA ALA A 157 -5.35 -19.45 8.55
C ALA A 157 -4.76 -18.16 9.17
N VAL A 158 -3.68 -18.28 9.96
CA VAL A 158 -2.98 -17.12 10.53
C VAL A 158 -2.30 -16.27 9.44
N MET A 159 -1.71 -16.88 8.40
CA MET A 159 -1.17 -16.15 7.25
C MET A 159 -2.25 -15.29 6.58
N ASN A 160 -3.44 -15.85 6.34
CA ASN A 160 -4.55 -15.10 5.75
C ASN A 160 -5.11 -14.03 6.69
N LYS A 161 -5.16 -14.29 8.00
CA LYS A 161 -5.53 -13.28 9.00
C LYS A 161 -4.56 -12.10 8.95
N LYS A 162 -3.25 -12.36 8.91
CA LYS A 162 -2.22 -11.32 8.80
C LYS A 162 -2.31 -10.55 7.49
N ALA A 163 -2.61 -11.23 6.37
CA ALA A 163 -2.86 -10.55 5.10
C ALA A 163 -4.00 -9.51 5.22
N ASN A 164 -5.10 -9.88 5.88
CA ASN A 164 -6.21 -8.96 6.14
C ASN A 164 -5.82 -7.80 7.06
N GLU A 165 -5.07 -8.07 8.14
CA GLU A 165 -4.56 -7.04 9.06
C GLU A 165 -3.66 -6.02 8.35
N LEU A 166 -2.93 -6.44 7.33
CA LEU A 166 -2.07 -5.58 6.49
C LEU A 166 -2.83 -4.90 5.34
N GLY A 167 -4.14 -5.11 5.22
CA GLY A 167 -4.95 -4.54 4.14
C GLY A 167 -4.74 -5.21 2.77
N MET A 168 -4.15 -6.40 2.72
CA MET A 168 -3.88 -7.16 1.50
C MET A 168 -5.15 -7.87 0.98
N GLN A 169 -6.21 -7.13 0.70
CA GLN A 169 -7.55 -7.65 0.38
C GLN A 169 -7.60 -8.54 -0.89
N ALA A 170 -6.63 -8.38 -1.79
CA ALA A 170 -6.51 -9.16 -3.03
C ALA A 170 -5.55 -10.36 -2.89
N SER A 171 -5.09 -10.69 -1.67
CA SER A 171 -4.14 -11.77 -1.41
C SER A 171 -4.78 -12.93 -0.65
N HIS A 172 -4.43 -14.15 -1.04
CA HIS A 172 -4.83 -15.37 -0.36
C HIS A 172 -3.67 -16.37 -0.36
N PHE A 173 -3.39 -16.95 0.80
CA PHE A 173 -2.34 -17.95 1.00
C PHE A 173 -2.96 -19.33 1.16
N SER A 174 -2.48 -20.29 0.37
CA SER A 174 -2.92 -21.69 0.45
C SER A 174 -1.87 -22.59 1.11
N ASP A 175 -0.61 -22.14 1.15
CA ASP A 175 0.53 -22.88 1.70
C ASP A 175 1.66 -21.90 2.12
N PRO A 176 2.64 -22.36 2.91
CA PRO A 176 3.69 -21.50 3.48
C PRO A 176 4.90 -21.26 2.55
N ALA A 177 4.99 -21.96 1.42
CA ALA A 177 6.15 -21.95 0.53
C ALA A 177 5.88 -21.27 -0.82
N GLY A 178 4.62 -21.21 -1.25
CA GLY A 178 4.13 -20.60 -2.48
C GLY A 178 4.02 -21.55 -3.65
#